data_AF-A0A1G2CKS0-F1
#
_entry.id   AF-A0A1G2CKS0-F1
#
_cell.length_a   1.000
_cell.length_b   1.000
_cell.length_c   1.000
_cell.angle_alpha   90.00
_cell.angle_beta   90.00
_cell.angle_gamma   90.00
#
_symmetry.space_group_name_H-M   'P 1'
#
loop_
_entity.id
_entity.type
_entity.pdbx_description
1 polymer ?
#
loop_
_entity_poly.entity_id
_entity_poly.type
_entity_poly.pdbx_seq_one_letter_code
_entity_poly.pdbx_strand_id
1 'polypeptide(L)'
;MNITNQNVEKYAEEMLATMSEYFESTDEFKKNFEQNKVGISSEKINYCLEKFLHAEFDYGTPGIRGLGRASDYWPRLAGYFRSAFSKLSVEKMRELDALITSMIMKCYLYSFLISDKKAEPSNIKTGEQLYEKWIPQIYMFDLGGISDDIMNMLFAIIKKDRDGIKDFFKQNGMTPGFFGGADKTDEILNGYVGAGLVMRIIESAKA
;
A
#
# COMPACT_ATOMS: atom_id res chain seq x y z
N MET A 1 1.60 -10.56 7.39
CA MET A 1 1.96 -11.53 6.35
C MET A 1 3.40 -11.22 5.98
N ASN A 2 4.28 -12.22 5.85
CA ASN A 2 5.65 -11.96 5.42
C ASN A 2 5.77 -12.08 3.90
N ILE A 3 6.25 -11.03 3.26
CA ILE A 3 6.63 -11.00 1.86
C ILE A 3 7.87 -11.86 1.65
N THR A 4 7.76 -12.75 0.68
CA THR A 4 8.85 -13.57 0.15
C THR A 4 9.05 -13.26 -1.32
N ASN A 5 10.15 -13.75 -1.91
CA ASN A 5 10.39 -13.62 -3.35
C ASN A 5 9.26 -14.26 -4.18
N GLN A 6 8.67 -15.37 -3.70
CA GLN A 6 7.52 -15.99 -4.36
C GLN A 6 6.29 -15.08 -4.34
N ASN A 7 6.07 -14.31 -3.27
CA ASN A 7 4.99 -13.34 -3.23
C ASN A 7 5.23 -12.20 -4.23
N VAL A 8 6.47 -11.71 -4.33
CA VAL A 8 6.85 -10.66 -5.28
C VAL A 8 6.60 -11.10 -6.72
N GLU A 9 7.03 -12.30 -7.09
CA GLU A 9 6.80 -12.85 -8.43
C GLU A 9 5.32 -13.07 -8.70
N LYS A 10 4.59 -13.68 -7.76
CA LYS A 10 3.14 -13.86 -7.88
C LYS A 10 2.40 -12.54 -8.11
N TYR A 11 2.73 -11.50 -7.34
CA TYR A 11 2.09 -10.20 -7.51
C TYR A 11 2.43 -9.59 -8.88
N ALA A 12 3.68 -9.66 -9.32
CA ALA A 12 4.05 -9.18 -10.65
C ALA A 12 3.31 -9.93 -11.77
N GLU A 13 3.14 -11.25 -11.66
CA GLU A 13 2.37 -12.06 -12.61
C GLU A 13 0.89 -11.64 -12.64
N GLU A 14 0.26 -11.44 -11.48
CA GLU A 14 -1.11 -10.93 -11.40
C GLU A 14 -1.24 -9.55 -12.06
N MET A 15 -0.27 -8.66 -11.85
CA MET A 15 -0.25 -7.33 -12.44
C MET A 15 -0.09 -7.38 -13.96
N LEU A 16 0.84 -8.21 -14.46
CA LEU A 16 1.06 -8.42 -15.90
C LEU A 16 -0.18 -9.00 -16.58
N ALA A 17 -0.88 -9.92 -15.91
CA ALA A 17 -2.15 -10.44 -16.41
C ALA A 17 -3.18 -9.32 -16.59
N THR A 18 -3.34 -8.44 -15.59
CA THR A 18 -4.22 -7.27 -15.74
C THR A 18 -3.75 -6.33 -16.85
N MET A 19 -2.45 -6.04 -16.95
CA MET A 19 -1.90 -5.20 -18.02
C MET A 19 -2.19 -5.77 -19.43
N SER A 20 -2.20 -7.09 -19.60
CA SER A 20 -2.48 -7.72 -20.89
C SER A 20 -3.90 -7.49 -21.42
N GLU A 21 -4.82 -7.02 -20.57
CA GLU A 21 -6.16 -6.60 -20.98
C GLU A 21 -6.15 -5.24 -21.68
N TYR A 22 -5.08 -4.45 -21.53
CA TYR A 22 -4.96 -3.08 -22.02
C TYR A 22 -3.85 -2.89 -23.06
N PHE A 23 -2.87 -3.80 -23.13
CA PHE A 23 -1.74 -3.74 -24.05
C PHE A 23 -1.65 -4.99 -24.91
N GLU A 24 -1.27 -4.83 -26.18
CA GLU A 24 -1.08 -5.95 -27.13
C GLU A 24 0.03 -6.91 -26.70
N SER A 25 1.05 -6.41 -25.99
CA SER A 25 2.11 -7.21 -25.38
C SER A 25 2.50 -6.63 -24.02
N THR A 26 2.91 -7.51 -23.11
CA THR A 26 3.44 -7.16 -21.78
C THR A 26 4.92 -7.54 -21.61
N ASP A 27 5.59 -7.94 -22.71
CA ASP A 27 6.97 -8.42 -22.69
C ASP A 27 7.95 -7.38 -22.14
N GLU A 28 7.74 -6.11 -22.47
CA GLU A 28 8.58 -5.01 -21.99
C GLU A 28 8.42 -4.80 -20.48
N PHE A 29 7.20 -4.80 -19.96
CA PHE A 29 6.94 -4.73 -18.52
C PHE A 29 7.57 -5.91 -17.77
N LYS A 30 7.42 -7.12 -18.33
CA LYS A 30 8.04 -8.32 -17.77
C LYS A 30 9.56 -8.22 -17.74
N LYS A 31 10.17 -7.75 -18.84
CA LYS A 31 11.62 -7.52 -18.92
C LYS A 31 12.07 -6.49 -17.87
N ASN A 32 11.35 -5.39 -17.71
CA ASN A 32 11.66 -4.37 -16.71
C ASN A 32 11.60 -4.94 -15.29
N PHE A 33 10.57 -5.72 -14.98
CA PHE A 33 10.46 -6.40 -13.69
C PHE A 33 11.63 -7.35 -13.44
N GLU A 34 11.96 -8.24 -14.39
CA GLU A 34 13.06 -9.19 -14.26
C GLU A 34 14.41 -8.51 -14.04
N GLN A 35 14.65 -7.38 -14.71
CA GLN A 35 15.89 -6.60 -14.55
C GLN A 35 15.99 -5.93 -13.18
N ASN A 36 14.86 -5.50 -12.62
CA ASN A 36 14.84 -4.67 -11.42
C ASN A 36 14.53 -5.45 -10.13
N LYS A 37 13.92 -6.65 -10.20
CA LYS A 37 13.49 -7.42 -9.03
C LYS A 37 14.64 -7.86 -8.12
N VAL A 38 15.86 -7.99 -8.66
CA VAL A 38 17.06 -8.39 -7.91
C VAL A 38 17.40 -7.41 -6.78
N GLY A 39 17.00 -6.14 -6.91
CA GLY A 39 17.23 -5.12 -5.88
C GLY A 39 16.24 -5.14 -4.72
N ILE A 40 15.17 -5.95 -4.79
CA ILE A 40 14.09 -5.95 -3.80
C ILE A 40 14.53 -6.68 -2.53
N SER A 41 14.48 -5.98 -1.39
CA SER A 41 14.80 -6.56 -0.09
C SER A 41 13.52 -6.88 0.70
N SER A 42 13.12 -8.15 0.65
CA SER A 42 11.95 -8.64 1.42
C SER A 42 12.08 -8.36 2.93
N GLU A 43 13.30 -8.40 3.49
CA GLU A 43 13.55 -8.07 4.88
C GLU A 43 13.18 -6.61 5.23
N LYS A 44 13.67 -5.64 4.45
CA LYS A 44 13.38 -4.22 4.68
C LYS A 44 11.89 -3.92 4.50
N ILE A 45 11.29 -4.50 3.47
CA ILE A 45 9.86 -4.35 3.17
C ILE A 45 9.01 -4.91 4.31
N ASN A 46 9.32 -6.13 4.79
CA ASN A 46 8.59 -6.73 5.90
C ASN A 46 8.68 -5.89 7.18
N TYR A 47 9.87 -5.37 7.50
CA TYR A 47 10.03 -4.46 8.64
C TYR A 47 9.11 -3.24 8.51
N CYS A 48 9.07 -2.62 7.33
CA CYS A 48 8.23 -1.44 7.08
C CYS A 48 6.74 -1.77 7.19
N LEU A 49 6.28 -2.82 6.50
CA LEU A 49 4.89 -3.24 6.49
C LEU A 49 4.41 -3.64 7.88
N GLU A 50 5.19 -4.42 8.63
CA GLU A 50 4.84 -4.84 9.99
C GLU A 50 4.62 -3.63 10.90
N LYS A 51 5.58 -2.68 10.93
CA LYS A 51 5.48 -1.47 11.75
C LYS A 51 4.32 -0.57 11.32
N PHE A 52 4.11 -0.41 10.02
CA PHE A 52 3.02 0.40 9.48
C PHE A 52 1.65 -0.20 9.82
N LEU A 53 1.45 -1.49 9.54
CA LEU A 53 0.16 -2.16 9.78
C LEU A 53 -0.13 -2.29 11.27
N HIS A 54 0.89 -2.52 12.11
CA HIS A 54 0.71 -2.46 13.56
C HIS A 54 0.18 -1.09 14.01
N ALA A 55 0.70 0.00 13.44
CA ALA A 55 0.23 1.35 13.77
C ALA A 55 -1.18 1.63 13.23
N GLU A 56 -1.50 1.14 12.02
CA GLU A 56 -2.85 1.24 11.43
C GLU A 56 -3.90 0.45 12.22
N PHE A 57 -3.50 -0.68 12.81
CA PHE A 57 -4.38 -1.60 13.54
C PHE A 57 -4.50 -1.27 15.03
N ASP A 58 -3.79 -0.25 15.50
CA ASP A 58 -3.90 0.23 16.87
C ASP A 58 -5.22 1.00 17.08
N TYR A 59 -6.20 0.32 17.66
CA TYR A 59 -7.44 0.90 18.16
C TYR A 59 -7.41 1.17 19.67
N GLY A 60 -6.37 0.71 20.38
CA GLY A 60 -6.27 0.76 21.83
C GLY A 60 -5.85 2.15 22.31
N THR A 61 -4.89 2.76 21.61
CA THR A 61 -4.42 4.11 21.94
C THR A 61 -5.58 5.11 21.86
N PRO A 62 -5.92 5.81 22.95
CA PRO A 62 -6.87 6.90 22.90
C PRO A 62 -6.25 8.01 22.06
N GLY A 63 -6.61 8.09 20.79
CA GLY A 63 -6.33 9.28 20.00
C GLY A 63 -6.86 10.51 20.75
N ILE A 64 -6.10 11.60 20.78
CA ILE A 64 -6.57 12.84 21.40
C ILE A 64 -7.85 13.25 20.67
N ARG A 65 -9.00 13.18 21.37
CA ARG A 65 -10.31 13.52 20.81
C ARG A 65 -10.24 14.94 20.25
N GLY A 66 -10.38 15.09 18.94
CA GLY A 66 -10.30 16.38 18.25
C GLY A 66 -9.10 16.56 17.32
N LEU A 67 -7.94 15.93 17.60
CA LEU A 67 -6.75 16.03 16.72
C LEU A 67 -6.89 15.20 15.44
N GLY A 68 -7.48 14.01 15.51
CA GLY A 68 -7.82 13.22 14.31
C GLY A 68 -8.94 13.82 13.44
N ARG A 69 -9.57 14.91 13.91
CA ARG A 69 -10.49 15.75 13.12
C ARG A 69 -9.80 17.00 12.54
N ALA A 70 -8.60 17.32 12.99
CA ALA A 70 -7.86 18.54 12.68
C ALA A 70 -6.52 18.27 11.97
N SER A 71 -6.14 17.01 11.76
CA SER A 71 -5.00 16.68 10.91
C SER A 71 -5.41 16.73 9.45
N ASP A 72 -4.60 17.39 8.61
CA ASP A 72 -4.70 17.31 7.14
C ASP A 72 -4.44 15.89 6.59
N TYR A 73 -4.11 14.95 7.48
CA TYR A 73 -3.81 13.55 7.17
C TYR A 73 -5.05 12.66 7.28
N TRP A 74 -5.13 11.62 6.45
CA TRP A 74 -6.20 10.62 6.54
C TRP A 74 -6.15 9.88 7.90
N PRO A 75 -7.30 9.47 8.45
CA PRO A 75 -7.33 8.80 9.75
C PRO A 75 -6.75 7.39 9.65
N ARG A 76 -6.12 6.92 10.74
CA ARG A 76 -5.70 5.51 10.87
C ARG A 76 -6.92 4.58 10.83
N LEU A 77 -6.78 3.44 10.16
CA LEU A 77 -7.89 2.54 9.88
C LEU A 77 -8.64 2.07 11.13
N ALA A 78 -7.94 1.50 12.10
CA ALA A 78 -8.56 0.98 13.31
C ALA A 78 -9.08 2.10 14.22
N GLY A 79 -8.51 3.30 14.13
CA GLY A 79 -9.08 4.50 14.76
C GLY A 79 -10.42 4.91 14.14
N TYR A 80 -10.52 4.86 12.80
CA TYR A 80 -11.73 5.21 12.05
C TYR A 80 -12.86 4.20 12.28
N PHE A 81 -12.55 2.89 12.28
CA PHE A 81 -13.52 1.82 12.52
C PHE A 81 -13.48 1.23 13.94
N ARG A 82 -13.06 2.01 14.94
CA ARG A 82 -12.72 1.54 16.31
C ARG A 82 -13.66 0.47 16.88
N SER A 83 -14.97 0.73 16.87
CA SER A 83 -15.97 -0.17 17.47
C SER A 83 -16.13 -1.51 16.72
N ALA A 84 -15.95 -1.52 15.41
CA ALA A 84 -16.00 -2.73 14.60
C ALA A 84 -14.66 -3.47 14.66
N PHE A 85 -13.55 -2.71 14.58
CA PHE A 85 -12.19 -3.24 14.63
C PHE A 85 -11.90 -3.97 15.94
N SER A 86 -12.37 -3.45 17.08
CA SER A 86 -12.18 -4.08 18.39
C SER A 86 -12.89 -5.44 18.55
N LYS A 87 -13.77 -5.82 17.60
CA LYS A 87 -14.52 -7.07 17.60
C LYS A 87 -13.96 -8.09 16.61
N LEU A 88 -12.93 -7.73 15.83
CA LEU A 88 -12.32 -8.65 14.89
C LEU A 88 -11.56 -9.77 15.62
N SER A 89 -11.69 -10.98 15.11
CA SER A 89 -10.83 -12.08 15.54
C SER A 89 -9.41 -11.92 14.97
N VAL A 90 -8.46 -12.67 15.52
CA VAL A 90 -7.07 -12.68 15.03
C VAL A 90 -7.00 -13.10 13.57
N GLU A 91 -7.83 -14.05 13.16
CA GLU A 91 -7.92 -14.54 11.78
C GLU A 91 -8.40 -13.44 10.85
N LYS A 92 -9.42 -12.66 11.26
CA LYS A 92 -9.92 -11.53 10.48
C LYS A 92 -8.92 -10.38 10.40
N MET A 93 -8.17 -10.12 11.47
CA MET A 93 -7.06 -9.15 11.41
C MET A 93 -5.97 -9.61 10.43
N ARG A 94 -5.63 -10.90 10.40
CA ARG A 94 -4.66 -11.46 9.44
C ARG A 94 -5.15 -11.41 8.00
N GLU A 95 -6.45 -11.64 7.77
CA GLU A 95 -7.08 -11.52 6.46
C GLU A 95 -6.97 -10.08 5.94
N LEU A 96 -7.31 -9.09 6.78
CA LEU A 96 -7.20 -7.68 6.43
C LEU A 96 -5.75 -7.23 6.21
N ASP A 97 -4.83 -7.67 7.07
CA ASP A 97 -3.38 -7.47 6.93
C ASP A 97 -2.88 -7.95 5.56
N ALA A 98 -3.29 -9.16 5.14
CA ALA A 98 -2.89 -9.73 3.86
C ALA A 98 -3.46 -8.93 2.67
N LEU A 99 -4.71 -8.46 2.75
CA LEU A 99 -5.33 -7.63 1.70
C LEU A 99 -4.60 -6.28 1.55
N ILE A 100 -4.34 -5.58 2.65
CA ILE A 100 -3.66 -4.28 2.62
C ILE A 100 -2.20 -4.47 2.16
N THR A 101 -1.52 -5.50 2.66
CA THR A 101 -0.15 -5.86 2.24
C THR A 101 -0.08 -6.11 0.74
N SER A 102 -1.00 -6.89 0.18
CA SER A 102 -1.08 -7.17 -1.26
C SER A 102 -1.21 -5.87 -2.06
N MET A 103 -2.12 -4.99 -1.64
CA MET A 103 -2.35 -3.72 -2.33
C MET A 103 -1.11 -2.80 -2.29
N ILE A 104 -0.49 -2.63 -1.12
CA ILE A 104 0.74 -1.83 -0.97
C ILE A 104 1.87 -2.40 -1.83
N MET A 105 2.03 -3.72 -1.82
CA MET A 105 3.07 -4.40 -2.62
C MET A 105 2.87 -4.21 -4.11
N LYS A 106 1.63 -4.32 -4.62
CA LYS A 106 1.36 -4.06 -6.05
C LYS A 106 1.67 -2.61 -6.42
N CYS A 107 1.34 -1.65 -5.57
CA CYS A 107 1.70 -0.24 -5.79
C CYS A 107 3.22 -0.04 -5.80
N TYR A 108 3.95 -0.69 -4.89
CA TYR A 108 5.42 -0.68 -4.86
C TYR A 108 6.03 -1.29 -6.14
N LEU A 109 5.53 -2.46 -6.56
CA LEU A 109 6.02 -3.18 -7.74
C LEU A 109 5.65 -2.49 -9.06
N TYR A 110 4.60 -1.68 -9.07
CA TYR A 110 4.15 -1.00 -10.29
C TYR A 110 5.26 -0.15 -10.92
N SER A 111 6.03 0.54 -10.08
CA SER A 111 7.21 1.31 -10.50
C SER A 111 8.32 0.46 -11.11
N PHE A 112 8.44 -0.82 -10.75
CA PHE A 112 9.44 -1.74 -11.33
C PHE A 112 9.02 -2.22 -12.73
N LEU A 113 7.72 -2.34 -12.98
CA LEU A 113 7.17 -2.77 -14.25
C LEU A 113 7.26 -1.65 -15.29
N ILE A 114 6.89 -0.42 -14.92
CA ILE A 114 6.79 0.71 -15.86
C ILE A 114 8.11 1.47 -16.08
N SER A 115 9.15 1.20 -15.28
CA SER A 115 10.45 1.86 -15.41
C SER A 115 11.34 1.13 -16.41
N ASP A 116 11.67 1.80 -17.51
CA ASP A 116 12.64 1.37 -18.52
C ASP A 116 14.10 1.43 -18.03
N LYS A 117 14.35 2.20 -16.97
CA LYS A 117 15.67 2.32 -16.35
C LYS A 117 15.94 1.20 -15.37
N LYS A 118 17.14 0.64 -15.47
CA LYS A 118 17.67 -0.26 -14.44
C LYS A 118 17.78 0.48 -13.11
N ALA A 119 17.23 -0.09 -12.07
CA ALA A 119 17.27 0.44 -10.71
C ALA A 119 18.72 0.52 -10.22
N GLU A 120 19.11 1.70 -9.76
CA GLU A 120 20.35 1.86 -9.01
C GLU A 120 20.22 1.16 -7.64
N PRO A 121 21.31 0.61 -7.09
CA PRO A 121 21.29 0.04 -5.75
C PRO A 121 20.82 1.07 -4.72
N SER A 122 19.87 0.69 -3.88
CA SER A 122 19.38 1.56 -2.81
C SER A 122 20.49 1.91 -1.82
N ASN A 123 20.58 3.20 -1.48
CA ASN A 123 21.47 3.68 -0.42
C ASN A 123 20.96 3.30 0.98
N ILE A 124 19.70 2.87 1.09
CA ILE A 124 19.08 2.45 2.34
C ILE A 124 19.56 1.05 2.71
N LYS A 125 20.21 0.92 3.88
CA LYS A 125 20.85 -0.33 4.30
C LYS A 125 19.95 -1.21 5.14
N THR A 126 19.09 -0.62 5.96
CA THR A 126 18.23 -1.37 6.89
C THR A 126 16.75 -1.03 6.70
N GLY A 127 15.87 -1.92 7.18
CA GLY A 127 14.43 -1.68 7.20
C GLY A 127 14.03 -0.50 8.09
N GLU A 128 14.76 -0.29 9.19
CA GLU A 128 14.57 0.85 10.09
C GLU A 128 14.84 2.18 9.38
N GLN A 129 15.98 2.30 8.68
CA GLN A 129 16.30 3.49 7.90
C GLN A 129 15.26 3.76 6.80
N LEU A 130 14.75 2.69 6.17
CA LEU A 130 13.68 2.81 5.17
C LEU A 130 12.42 3.37 5.84
N TYR A 131 11.99 2.76 6.93
CA TYR A 131 10.79 3.12 7.67
C TYR A 131 10.79 4.58 8.14
N GLU A 132 11.89 5.05 8.73
CA GLU A 132 12.03 6.42 9.23
C GLU A 132 11.90 7.46 8.11
N LYS A 133 12.45 7.17 6.93
CA LYS A 133 12.31 8.03 5.75
C LYS A 133 10.93 7.91 5.11
N TRP A 134 10.35 6.71 5.14
CA TRP A 134 9.12 6.36 4.45
C TRP A 134 7.89 6.95 5.09
N ILE A 135 7.68 6.76 6.39
CA ILE A 135 6.44 7.15 7.07
C ILE A 135 6.08 8.63 6.87
N PRO A 136 6.98 9.61 7.07
CA PRO A 136 6.61 11.02 6.90
C PRO A 136 6.19 11.35 5.46
N GLN A 137 6.81 10.69 4.47
CA GLN A 137 6.58 10.95 3.05
C GLN A 137 5.25 10.39 2.58
N ILE A 138 4.76 9.30 3.17
CA ILE A 138 3.42 8.77 2.89
C ILE A 138 2.38 9.89 3.06
N TYR A 139 2.44 10.60 4.18
CA TYR A 139 1.48 11.65 4.54
C TYR A 139 1.61 12.96 3.73
N MET A 140 2.75 13.16 3.05
CA MET A 140 3.01 14.32 2.20
C MET A 140 2.80 14.03 0.72
N PHE A 141 2.56 12.76 0.36
CA PHE A 141 2.51 12.34 -1.03
C PHE A 141 1.17 12.70 -1.67
N ASP A 142 1.24 13.48 -2.74
CA ASP A 142 0.08 13.85 -3.53
C ASP A 142 -0.04 12.97 -4.78
N LEU A 143 -1.08 12.15 -4.83
CA LEU A 143 -1.40 11.34 -6.02
C LEU A 143 -1.85 12.19 -7.20
N GLY A 144 -2.37 13.40 -6.97
CA GLY A 144 -2.83 14.31 -8.02
C GLY A 144 -1.69 14.87 -8.89
N GLY A 145 -0.43 14.73 -8.45
CA GLY A 145 0.74 15.08 -9.25
C GLY A 145 1.17 14.03 -10.28
N ILE A 146 0.53 12.86 -10.32
CA ILE A 146 0.84 11.77 -11.24
C ILE A 146 -0.10 11.84 -12.45
N SER A 147 0.39 11.51 -13.65
CA SER A 147 -0.45 11.53 -14.85
C SER A 147 -1.61 10.54 -14.77
N ASP A 148 -2.76 10.95 -15.32
CA ASP A 148 -4.00 10.17 -15.29
C ASP A 148 -3.83 8.78 -15.90
N ASP A 149 -3.09 8.63 -17.01
CA ASP A 149 -2.87 7.34 -17.66
C ASP A 149 -2.13 6.34 -16.75
N ILE A 150 -1.11 6.82 -16.03
CA ILE A 150 -0.33 6.01 -15.09
C ILE A 150 -1.22 5.63 -13.89
N MET A 151 -1.99 6.58 -13.36
CA MET A 151 -2.89 6.33 -12.25
C MET A 151 -4.03 5.38 -12.62
N ASN A 152 -4.63 5.51 -13.81
CA ASN A 152 -5.70 4.66 -14.29
C ASN A 152 -5.23 3.20 -14.40
N MET A 153 -4.04 2.98 -14.95
CA MET A 153 -3.44 1.65 -15.03
C MET A 153 -3.17 1.07 -13.63
N LEU A 154 -2.57 1.86 -12.73
CA LEU A 154 -2.35 1.44 -11.35
C LEU A 154 -3.67 1.05 -10.66
N PHE A 155 -4.72 1.87 -10.79
CA PHE A 155 -6.02 1.59 -10.21
C PHE A 155 -6.71 0.37 -10.81
N ALA A 156 -6.53 0.10 -12.11
CA ALA A 156 -6.99 -1.14 -12.73
C ALA A 156 -6.31 -2.37 -12.10
N ILE A 157 -4.99 -2.31 -11.92
CA ILE A 157 -4.18 -3.38 -11.32
C ILE A 157 -4.61 -3.70 -9.88
N ILE A 158 -4.83 -2.67 -9.05
CA ILE A 158 -5.18 -2.88 -7.64
C ILE A 158 -6.68 -2.98 -7.38
N LYS A 159 -7.52 -2.90 -8.42
CA LYS A 159 -8.98 -2.86 -8.28
C LYS A 159 -9.50 -4.01 -7.42
N LYS A 160 -9.06 -5.23 -7.71
CA LYS A 160 -9.46 -6.43 -6.95
C LYS A 160 -9.08 -6.36 -5.48
N ASP A 161 -7.88 -5.91 -5.15
CA ASP A 161 -7.43 -5.77 -3.76
C ASP A 161 -8.22 -4.67 -3.04
N ARG A 162 -8.45 -3.54 -3.72
CA ARG A 162 -9.22 -2.41 -3.19
C ARG A 162 -10.68 -2.80 -2.92
N ASP A 163 -11.32 -3.48 -3.87
CA ASP A 163 -12.69 -3.99 -3.71
C ASP A 163 -12.75 -5.05 -2.61
N GLY A 164 -11.76 -5.94 -2.53
CA GLY A 164 -11.64 -6.93 -1.46
C GLY A 164 -11.55 -6.31 -0.06
N ILE A 165 -10.81 -5.22 0.10
CA ILE A 165 -10.75 -4.47 1.37
C ILE A 165 -12.11 -3.83 1.68
N LYS A 166 -12.76 -3.19 0.68
CA LYS A 166 -14.09 -2.59 0.88
C LYS A 166 -15.14 -3.64 1.24
N ASP A 167 -15.08 -4.81 0.64
CA ASP A 167 -16.00 -5.91 0.95
C ASP A 167 -15.72 -6.50 2.33
N PHE A 168 -14.44 -6.61 2.73
CA PHE A 168 -14.09 -6.95 4.11
C PHE A 168 -14.72 -5.96 5.10
N PHE A 169 -14.66 -4.66 4.82
CA PHE A 169 -15.28 -3.63 5.68
C PHE A 169 -16.80 -3.86 5.82
N LYS A 170 -17.50 -4.06 4.70
CA LYS A 170 -18.95 -4.34 4.71
C LYS A 170 -19.29 -5.59 5.51
N GLN A 171 -18.57 -6.69 5.27
CA GLN A 171 -18.82 -7.99 5.92
C GLN A 171 -18.60 -7.97 7.43
N ASN A 172 -17.72 -7.09 7.92
CA ASN A 172 -17.38 -7.00 9.34
C ASN A 172 -18.03 -5.79 10.04
N GLY A 173 -19.08 -5.20 9.44
CA GLY A 173 -19.84 -4.12 10.07
C GLY A 173 -19.05 -2.82 10.25
N MET A 174 -18.02 -2.59 9.42
CA MET A 174 -17.26 -1.35 9.39
C MET A 174 -18.03 -0.32 8.55
N THR A 175 -19.04 0.28 9.15
CA THR A 175 -19.90 1.27 8.49
C THR A 175 -19.21 2.64 8.44
N PRO A 176 -18.94 3.20 7.25
CA PRO A 176 -18.35 4.52 7.14
C PRO A 176 -19.32 5.61 7.61
N GLY A 177 -18.78 6.74 8.10
CA GLY A 177 -19.60 7.91 8.42
C GLY A 177 -20.56 7.77 9.62
N PHE A 178 -20.40 6.75 10.47
CA PHE A 178 -21.33 6.40 11.58
C PHE A 178 -21.54 7.50 12.66
N PHE A 179 -20.87 8.66 12.54
CA PHE A 179 -21.08 9.84 13.40
C PHE A 179 -21.23 11.15 12.60
N GLY A 180 -21.92 11.11 11.46
CA GLY A 180 -22.24 12.31 10.67
C GLY A 180 -21.04 12.98 9.98
N GLY A 181 -19.91 12.28 9.86
CA GLY A 181 -18.75 12.69 9.08
C GLY A 181 -18.79 12.14 7.66
N ALA A 182 -18.09 12.79 6.73
CA ALA A 182 -17.88 12.27 5.38
C ALA A 182 -17.20 10.90 5.42
N ASP A 183 -17.54 10.04 4.46
CA ASP A 183 -16.89 8.74 4.29
C ASP A 183 -15.44 8.94 3.85
N LYS A 184 -14.49 8.57 4.72
CA LYS A 184 -13.05 8.66 4.46
C LYS A 184 -12.42 7.37 3.95
N THR A 185 -13.22 6.37 3.59
CA THR A 185 -12.71 5.05 3.17
C THR A 185 -11.77 5.17 1.98
N ASP A 186 -12.15 5.94 0.96
CA ASP A 186 -11.29 6.12 -0.21
C ASP A 186 -10.03 6.94 0.07
N GLU A 187 -10.08 7.89 1.01
CA GLU A 187 -8.89 8.63 1.49
C GLU A 187 -7.88 7.67 2.14
N ILE A 188 -8.35 6.78 3.04
CA ILE A 188 -7.51 5.77 3.70
C ILE A 188 -6.88 4.83 2.66
N LEU A 189 -7.68 4.32 1.72
CA LEU A 189 -7.20 3.41 0.68
C LEU A 189 -6.20 4.09 -0.25
N ASN A 190 -6.39 5.37 -0.57
CA ASN A 190 -5.41 6.15 -1.33
C ASN A 190 -4.11 6.35 -0.56
N GLY A 191 -4.17 6.49 0.77
CA GLY A 191 -2.99 6.48 1.63
C GLY A 191 -2.14 5.22 1.47
N TYR A 192 -2.76 4.06 1.31
CA TYR A 192 -2.06 2.80 1.04
C TYR A 192 -1.46 2.73 -0.38
N VAL A 193 -2.12 3.34 -1.37
CA VAL A 193 -1.55 3.51 -2.71
C VAL A 193 -0.27 4.34 -2.64
N GLY A 194 -0.33 5.48 -1.96
CA GLY A 194 0.84 6.32 -1.69
C GLY A 194 1.92 5.56 -0.92
N ALA A 195 1.55 4.77 0.08
CA ALA A 195 2.47 3.96 0.87
C ALA A 195 3.34 3.04 -0.02
N GLY A 196 2.75 2.35 -0.99
CA GLY A 196 3.53 1.51 -1.91
C GLY A 196 4.44 2.30 -2.85
N LEU A 197 3.89 3.35 -3.50
CA LEU A 197 4.64 4.17 -4.45
C LEU A 197 5.83 4.89 -3.79
N VAL A 198 5.59 5.51 -2.63
CA VAL A 198 6.59 6.28 -1.89
C VAL A 198 7.73 5.40 -1.38
N MET A 199 7.44 4.15 -0.98
CA MET A 199 8.48 3.21 -0.55
C MET A 199 9.52 3.03 -1.66
N ARG A 200 9.06 2.85 -2.89
CA ARG A 200 9.96 2.73 -4.04
C ARG A 200 10.70 4.03 -4.33
N ILE A 201 10.02 5.18 -4.29
CA ILE A 201 10.64 6.49 -4.54
C ILE A 201 11.83 6.70 -3.59
N ILE A 202 11.66 6.38 -2.31
CA ILE A 202 12.70 6.56 -1.30
C ILE A 202 13.88 5.62 -1.52
N GLU A 203 13.62 4.35 -1.87
CA GLU A 203 14.71 3.43 -2.20
C GLU A 203 15.45 3.84 -3.49
N SER A 204 14.79 4.59 -4.37
CA SER A 204 15.37 5.10 -5.61
C SER A 204 16.05 6.47 -5.49
N ALA A 205 15.86 7.17 -4.37
CA ALA A 205 16.39 8.52 -4.20
C ALA A 205 17.91 8.48 -4.05
N LYS A 206 18.61 9.34 -4.82
CA LYS A 206 20.04 9.57 -4.62
C LYS A 206 20.22 10.31 -3.29
N ALA A 207 21.23 9.90 -2.52
CA ALA A 207 21.57 10.51 -1.24
C ALA A 207 22.10 11.93 -1.43
#